data_AF-A0AAX3WR10-F1
#
_entry.id   AF-A0AAX3WR10-F1
#
_cell.length_a   1.000
_cell.length_b   1.000
_cell.length_c   1.000
_cell.angle_alpha   90.00
_cell.angle_beta   90.00
_cell.angle_gamma   90.00
#
_symmetry.space_group_name_H-M   'P 1'
#
loop_
_entity.id
_entity.type
_entity.pdbx_description
1 polymer ?
#
loop_
_entity_poly.entity_id
_entity_poly.type
_entity_poly.pdbx_seq_one_letter_code
_entity_poly.pdbx_strand_id
1 'polypeptide(L)'
;MFLVDIQKEIKKIAPAIQLNKEKIKILFVEKLQNNEPDFLHMFQDDVNKIEGFTMSLIDMVFGAVMQESLKQFIPSIKPMVHQYQSLGLLPDHYKNLGKYLIISIREALEESVTHEEIIAFQLIFYRLAEIATRLEKSDYKKVKIGMQTWFFKSFRVVKKVQESDLVVLIYIVPIDGKIAPIHGTDNFVSVRLTMLNEAPSLQKSYRVIEKTGHKGYVMIINRSANIHKNDHLTEYLFNQLSEGDTLEITLPKRNSC
;
A
#
# COMPACT_ATOMS: atom_id res chain seq x y z
N MET A 1 16.65 26.30 -13.54
CA MET A 1 16.80 27.31 -12.49
C MET A 1 16.04 26.88 -11.23
N PHE A 2 14.70 26.78 -11.24
CA PHE A 2 13.87 26.39 -10.08
C PHE A 2 14.31 25.17 -9.24
N LEU A 3 14.88 24.11 -9.83
CA LEU A 3 15.20 22.87 -9.09
C LEU A 3 16.47 22.93 -8.25
N VAL A 4 17.43 23.75 -8.66
CA VAL A 4 18.69 23.91 -7.91
C VAL A 4 18.41 24.69 -6.62
N ASP A 5 17.52 25.68 -6.69
CA ASP A 5 17.11 26.49 -5.55
C ASP A 5 16.29 25.66 -4.54
N ILE A 6 15.36 24.82 -5.01
CA ILE A 6 14.59 23.88 -4.16
C ILE A 6 15.52 22.90 -3.41
N GLN A 7 16.52 22.34 -4.09
CA GLN A 7 17.48 21.43 -3.46
C GLN A 7 18.37 22.13 -2.42
N LYS A 8 18.65 23.42 -2.62
CA LYS A 8 19.42 24.21 -1.66
C LYS A 8 18.62 24.48 -0.39
N GLU A 9 17.34 24.85 -0.52
CA GLU A 9 16.46 25.12 0.62
C GLU A 9 16.21 23.85 1.44
N ILE A 10 15.91 22.73 0.79
CA ILE A 10 15.64 21.50 1.53
C ILE A 10 16.85 20.96 2.30
N LYS A 11 18.07 21.22 1.81
CA LYS A 11 19.32 20.83 2.49
C LYS A 11 19.54 21.60 3.79
N LYS A 12 18.97 22.80 3.94
CA LYS A 12 19.08 23.59 5.18
C LYS A 12 18.33 22.93 6.34
N ILE A 13 17.15 22.39 6.06
CA ILE A 13 16.30 21.75 7.09
C ILE A 13 16.62 20.28 7.33
N ALA A 14 17.32 19.63 6.39
CA ALA A 14 17.57 18.19 6.46
C ALA A 14 18.25 17.73 7.77
N PRO A 15 19.25 18.46 8.35
CA PRO A 15 19.81 18.11 9.65
C PRO A 15 18.82 18.22 10.81
N ALA A 16 18.01 19.28 10.82
CA ALA A 16 17.01 19.50 11.87
C ALA A 16 15.94 18.40 11.83
N ILE A 17 15.49 18.04 10.62
CA ILE A 17 14.60 16.92 10.41
C ILE A 17 15.23 15.60 10.88
N GLN A 18 16.49 15.33 10.54
CA GLN A 18 17.18 14.11 10.95
C GLN A 18 17.27 13.97 12.48
N LEU A 19 17.55 15.07 13.18
CA LEU A 19 17.60 15.12 14.65
C LEU A 19 16.22 14.88 15.28
N ASN A 20 15.14 15.32 14.63
CA ASN A 20 13.77 15.23 15.14
C ASN A 20 12.97 14.06 14.54
N LYS A 21 13.63 13.14 13.83
CA LYS A 21 12.99 12.06 13.06
C LYS A 21 12.02 11.22 13.88
N GLU A 22 12.38 10.86 15.12
CA GLU A 22 11.51 10.11 16.03
C GLU A 22 10.28 10.93 16.46
N LYS A 23 10.45 12.22 16.76
CA LYS A 23 9.34 13.13 17.08
C LYS A 23 8.38 13.27 15.88
N ILE A 24 8.93 13.44 14.68
CA ILE A 24 8.16 13.51 13.42
C ILE A 24 7.36 12.23 13.21
N LYS A 25 7.98 11.06 13.42
CA LYS A 25 7.31 9.76 13.31
C LYS A 25 6.09 9.66 14.23
N ILE A 26 6.26 9.98 15.50
CA ILE A 26 5.19 9.89 16.50
C ILE A 26 4.00 10.76 16.08
N LEU A 27 4.26 12.04 15.75
CA LEU A 27 3.24 12.98 15.29
C LEU A 27 2.56 12.52 13.99
N PHE A 28 3.34 11.91 13.08
CA PHE A 28 2.82 11.44 11.81
C PHE A 28 1.89 10.24 11.97
N VAL A 29 2.28 9.25 12.77
CA VAL A 29 1.44 8.09 13.10
C VAL A 29 0.16 8.54 13.79
N GLU A 30 0.25 9.43 14.78
CA GLU A 30 -0.92 9.98 15.49
C GLU A 30 -1.89 10.66 14.52
N LYS A 31 -1.39 11.48 13.58
CA LYS A 31 -2.26 12.14 12.59
C LYS A 31 -2.91 11.16 11.63
N LEU A 32 -2.19 10.14 11.18
CA LEU A 32 -2.78 9.09 10.33
C LEU A 32 -3.86 8.31 11.08
N GLN A 33 -3.63 7.97 12.35
CA GLN A 33 -4.63 7.30 13.18
C GLN A 33 -5.91 8.12 13.35
N ASN A 34 -5.76 9.43 13.56
CA ASN A 34 -6.89 10.31 13.81
C ASN A 34 -7.67 10.71 12.55
N ASN A 35 -7.02 10.72 11.38
CA ASN A 35 -7.61 11.30 10.17
C ASN A 35 -7.73 10.34 8.98
N GLU A 36 -6.95 9.25 8.95
CA GLU A 36 -6.93 8.27 7.86
C GLU A 36 -6.98 6.82 8.39
N PRO A 37 -7.97 6.46 9.23
CA PRO A 37 -8.05 5.12 9.82
C PRO A 37 -8.15 4.02 8.75
N ASP A 38 -8.87 4.29 7.65
CA ASP A 38 -9.05 3.35 6.54
C ASP A 38 -7.73 3.02 5.84
N PHE A 39 -6.82 4.00 5.75
CA PHE A 39 -5.48 3.78 5.23
C PHE A 39 -4.69 2.82 6.11
N LEU A 40 -4.82 2.93 7.44
CA LEU A 40 -4.10 2.06 8.38
C LEU A 40 -4.61 0.62 8.38
N HIS A 41 -5.88 0.40 8.03
CA HIS A 41 -6.46 -0.94 7.89
C HIS A 41 -5.75 -1.81 6.83
N MET A 42 -5.05 -1.20 5.86
CA MET A 42 -4.25 -1.95 4.88
C MET A 42 -3.08 -2.71 5.53
N PHE A 43 -2.66 -2.28 6.72
CA PHE A 43 -1.65 -2.94 7.55
C PHE A 43 -2.24 -3.93 8.57
N GLN A 44 -3.53 -4.25 8.46
CA GLN A 44 -4.24 -5.14 9.40
C GLN A 44 -4.22 -4.60 10.84
N ASP A 45 -4.17 -3.28 11.01
CA ASP A 45 -4.10 -2.59 12.31
C ASP A 45 -2.92 -3.05 13.19
N ASP A 46 -1.91 -3.65 12.57
CA ASP A 46 -0.70 -4.10 13.22
C ASP A 46 0.21 -2.89 13.46
N VAL A 47 0.31 -2.49 14.73
CA VAL A 47 1.11 -1.34 15.17
C VAL A 47 2.55 -1.44 14.68
N ASN A 48 3.16 -2.64 14.71
CA ASN A 48 4.55 -2.81 14.27
C ASN A 48 4.68 -2.61 12.76
N LYS A 49 3.69 -3.05 11.96
CA LYS A 49 3.69 -2.82 10.50
C LYS A 49 3.46 -1.36 10.15
N ILE A 50 2.57 -0.68 10.86
CA ILE A 50 2.29 0.74 10.68
C ILE A 50 3.55 1.56 11.04
N GLU A 51 4.19 1.27 12.17
CA GLU A 51 5.44 1.91 12.57
C GLU A 51 6.57 1.62 11.57
N GLY A 52 6.73 0.37 11.14
CA GLY A 52 7.75 0.00 10.14
C GLY A 52 7.54 0.70 8.80
N PHE A 53 6.29 0.79 8.34
CA PHE A 53 5.93 1.53 7.12
C PHE A 53 6.22 3.01 7.25
N THR A 54 5.73 3.65 8.32
CA THR A 54 5.88 5.09 8.52
C THR A 54 7.36 5.47 8.65
N MET A 55 8.15 4.69 9.39
CA MET A 55 9.60 4.89 9.45
C MET A 55 10.24 4.77 8.08
N SER A 56 9.99 3.68 7.36
CA SER A 56 10.62 3.47 6.06
C SER A 56 10.22 4.54 5.03
N LEU A 57 8.98 5.04 5.08
CA LEU A 57 8.53 6.17 4.26
C LEU A 57 9.28 7.46 4.60
N ILE A 58 9.40 7.76 5.89
CA ILE A 58 10.14 8.91 6.40
C ILE A 58 11.62 8.83 5.95
N ASP A 59 12.25 7.67 6.11
CA ASP A 59 13.63 7.39 5.71
C ASP A 59 13.83 7.55 4.21
N MET A 60 12.90 7.04 3.41
CA MET A 60 12.91 7.18 1.96
C MET A 60 12.82 8.65 1.56
N VAL A 61 11.89 9.41 2.14
CA VAL A 61 11.72 10.82 1.80
C VAL A 61 12.97 11.61 2.20
N PHE A 62 13.52 11.41 3.39
CA PHE A 62 14.74 12.09 3.85
C PHE A 62 15.99 11.65 3.11
N GLY A 63 16.13 10.36 2.81
CA GLY A 63 17.22 9.86 1.97
C GLY A 63 17.24 10.57 0.62
N ALA A 64 16.06 10.79 0.02
CA ALA A 64 15.92 11.52 -1.23
C ALA A 64 16.28 13.01 -1.11
N VAL A 65 15.97 13.65 0.02
CA VAL A 65 16.37 15.04 0.33
C VAL A 65 17.89 15.20 0.30
N MET A 66 18.62 14.20 0.81
CA MET A 66 20.09 14.24 0.91
C MET A 66 20.80 13.98 -0.43
N GLN A 67 20.10 13.45 -1.44
CA GLN A 67 20.72 13.15 -2.73
C GLN A 67 20.84 14.38 -3.63
N GLU A 68 21.96 14.49 -4.33
CA GLU A 68 22.13 15.48 -5.40
C GLU A 68 21.23 15.19 -6.61
N SER A 69 20.94 13.91 -6.85
CA SER A 69 20.08 13.47 -7.96
C SER A 69 19.13 12.36 -7.52
N LEU A 70 17.83 12.65 -7.60
CA LEU A 70 16.79 11.65 -7.33
C LEU A 70 16.92 10.41 -8.22
N LYS A 71 17.47 10.54 -9.45
CA LYS A 71 17.63 9.41 -10.37
C LYS A 71 18.53 8.30 -9.80
N GLN A 72 19.57 8.67 -9.05
CA GLN A 72 20.49 7.72 -8.42
C GLN A 72 19.85 7.00 -7.23
N PHE A 73 18.81 7.60 -6.63
CA PHE A 73 18.08 7.04 -5.50
C PHE A 73 16.96 6.08 -5.92
N ILE A 74 16.47 6.14 -7.17
CA ILE A 74 15.36 5.29 -7.65
C ILE A 74 15.62 3.79 -7.43
N PRO A 75 16.81 3.23 -7.77
CA PRO A 75 17.05 1.81 -7.58
C PRO A 75 16.97 1.35 -6.12
N SER A 76 17.39 2.19 -5.15
CA SER A 76 17.38 1.82 -3.73
C SER A 76 16.00 1.85 -3.10
N ILE A 77 15.09 2.69 -3.60
CA ILE A 77 13.71 2.79 -3.09
C ILE A 77 12.74 1.84 -3.78
N LYS A 78 13.12 1.29 -4.94
CA LYS A 78 12.23 0.45 -5.76
C LYS A 78 11.66 -0.75 -4.98
N PRO A 79 12.42 -1.51 -4.18
CA PRO A 79 11.88 -2.61 -3.39
C PRO A 79 10.81 -2.17 -2.38
N MET A 80 11.07 -1.07 -1.64
CA MET A 80 10.13 -0.50 -0.68
C MET A 80 8.83 -0.04 -1.36
N VAL A 81 8.96 0.65 -2.51
CA VAL A 81 7.80 1.08 -3.30
C VAL A 81 6.93 -0.12 -3.72
N HIS A 82 7.54 -1.22 -4.15
CA HIS A 82 6.81 -2.43 -4.51
C HIS A 82 6.11 -3.10 -3.32
N GLN A 83 6.77 -3.14 -2.17
CA GLN A 83 6.19 -3.64 -0.95
C GLN A 83 4.94 -2.84 -0.56
N TYR A 84 4.98 -1.51 -0.63
CA TYR A 84 3.80 -0.72 -0.27
C TYR A 84 2.67 -0.84 -1.30
N GLN A 85 3.02 -0.96 -2.58
CA GLN A 85 2.03 -1.24 -3.63
C GLN A 85 1.37 -2.62 -3.47
N SER A 86 2.08 -3.64 -2.96
CA SER A 86 1.46 -4.94 -2.68
C SER A 86 0.51 -4.89 -1.48
N LEU A 87 0.73 -3.95 -0.54
CA LEU A 87 -0.17 -3.65 0.57
C LEU A 87 -1.40 -2.82 0.16
N GLY A 88 -1.43 -2.30 -1.07
CA GLY A 88 -2.55 -1.49 -1.57
C GLY A 88 -2.33 0.02 -1.48
N LEU A 89 -1.08 0.49 -1.35
CA LEU A 89 -0.78 1.92 -1.45
C LEU A 89 -1.07 2.44 -2.87
N LEU A 90 -2.11 3.26 -3.00
CA LEU A 90 -2.54 3.85 -4.27
C LEU A 90 -2.02 5.28 -4.44
N PRO A 91 -1.95 5.79 -5.68
CA PRO A 91 -1.57 7.19 -5.96
C PRO A 91 -2.35 8.22 -5.14
N ASP A 92 -3.64 7.97 -4.90
CA ASP A 92 -4.54 8.88 -4.18
C ASP A 92 -4.15 9.02 -2.69
N HIS A 93 -3.52 8.00 -2.09
CA HIS A 93 -3.06 8.05 -0.69
C HIS A 93 -1.92 9.03 -0.49
N TYR A 94 -1.07 9.29 -1.51
CA TYR A 94 0.08 10.18 -1.36
C TYR A 94 -0.32 11.62 -1.01
N LYS A 95 -1.50 12.08 -1.44
CA LYS A 95 -1.97 13.44 -1.09
C LYS A 95 -2.11 13.60 0.42
N ASN A 96 -2.79 12.66 1.08
CA ASN A 96 -3.04 12.70 2.52
C ASN A 96 -1.76 12.36 3.31
N LEU A 97 -0.99 11.36 2.87
CA LEU A 97 0.31 11.04 3.47
C LEU A 97 1.25 12.25 3.47
N GLY A 98 1.38 12.96 2.34
CA GLY A 98 2.21 14.14 2.23
C GLY A 98 1.72 15.28 3.13
N LYS A 99 0.40 15.50 3.17
CA LYS A 99 -0.23 16.51 4.04
C LYS A 99 0.13 16.28 5.52
N TYR A 100 -0.13 15.08 6.06
CA TYR A 100 0.13 14.83 7.48
C TYR A 100 1.61 14.76 7.81
N LEU A 101 2.45 14.29 6.88
CA LEU A 101 3.90 14.33 7.07
C LEU A 101 4.40 15.77 7.21
N ILE A 102 3.95 16.69 6.36
CA ILE A 102 4.32 18.11 6.42
C ILE A 102 3.84 18.75 7.73
N ILE A 103 2.60 18.48 8.16
CA ILE A 103 2.09 19.00 9.44
C ILE A 103 2.96 18.49 10.59
N SER A 104 3.34 17.22 10.56
CA SER A 104 4.19 16.59 11.59
C SER A 104 5.60 17.18 11.62
N ILE A 105 6.18 17.50 10.46
CA ILE A 105 7.47 18.19 10.38
C ILE A 105 7.39 19.59 10.97
N ARG A 106 6.34 20.36 10.64
CA ARG A 106 6.13 21.71 11.19
C ARG A 106 5.96 21.70 12.70
N GLU A 107 5.20 20.74 13.24
CA GLU A 107 5.01 20.61 14.69
C GLU A 107 6.27 20.10 15.40
N ALA A 108 7.05 19.23 14.76
CA ALA A 108 8.29 18.73 15.36
C ALA A 108 9.36 19.81 15.46
N LEU A 109 9.46 20.66 14.42
CA LEU A 109 10.50 21.68 14.26
C LEU A 109 10.07 23.09 14.67
N GLU A 110 8.78 23.31 14.94
CA GLU A 110 8.23 24.59 15.43
C GLU A 110 8.60 25.78 14.52
N GLU A 111 9.00 26.93 15.09
CA GLU A 111 9.36 28.14 14.33
C GLU A 111 10.69 28.03 13.56
N SER A 112 11.40 26.91 13.65
CA SER A 112 12.70 26.74 12.98
C SER A 112 12.61 26.45 11.48
N VAL A 113 11.39 26.33 10.92
CA VAL A 113 11.18 26.00 9.49
C VAL A 113 10.45 27.12 8.78
N THR A 114 11.07 27.62 7.72
CA THR A 114 10.49 28.62 6.83
C THR A 114 9.47 28.02 5.88
N HIS A 115 8.61 28.87 5.31
CA HIS A 115 7.62 28.43 4.32
C HIS A 115 8.26 27.85 3.05
N GLU A 116 9.39 28.42 2.64
CA GLU A 116 10.14 28.02 1.45
C GLU A 116 10.72 26.61 1.60
N GLU A 117 11.24 26.30 2.78
CA GLU A 117 11.76 24.98 3.13
C GLU A 117 10.67 23.90 3.15
N ILE A 118 9.47 24.22 3.67
CA ILE A 118 8.32 23.31 3.62
C ILE A 118 7.86 23.07 2.17
N ILE A 119 7.79 24.11 1.34
CA ILE A 119 7.44 23.96 -0.08
C ILE A 119 8.48 23.07 -0.78
N ALA A 120 9.76 23.28 -0.52
CA ALA A 120 10.83 22.47 -1.09
C ALA A 120 10.67 20.99 -0.71
N PHE A 121 10.35 20.72 0.55
CA PHE A 121 10.07 19.36 1.02
C PHE A 121 8.87 18.73 0.33
N GLN A 122 7.76 19.46 0.23
CA GLN A 122 6.54 19.00 -0.42
C GLN A 122 6.78 18.63 -1.89
N LEU A 123 7.60 19.41 -2.60
CA LEU A 123 7.95 19.13 -4.00
C LEU A 123 8.78 17.85 -4.15
N ILE A 124 9.69 17.56 -3.22
CA ILE A 124 10.44 16.28 -3.24
C ILE A 124 9.51 15.11 -2.93
N PHE A 125 8.66 15.23 -1.93
CA PHE A 125 7.68 14.20 -1.60
C PHE A 125 6.80 13.86 -2.82
N TYR A 126 6.23 14.85 -3.50
CA TYR A 126 5.39 14.59 -4.67
C TYR A 126 6.17 14.04 -5.86
N ARG A 127 7.45 14.41 -6.02
CA ARG A 127 8.32 13.77 -7.03
C ARG A 127 8.53 12.30 -6.74
N LEU A 128 8.73 11.92 -5.47
CA LEU A 128 8.83 10.51 -5.09
C LEU A 128 7.52 9.76 -5.32
N ALA A 129 6.38 10.37 -4.99
CA ALA A 129 5.06 9.81 -5.27
C ALA A 129 4.83 9.59 -6.78
N GLU A 130 5.24 10.53 -7.61
CA GLU A 130 5.18 10.40 -9.07
C GLU A 130 6.09 9.28 -9.57
N ILE A 131 7.32 9.19 -9.05
CA ILE A 131 8.25 8.10 -9.39
C ILE A 131 7.65 6.75 -8.99
N ALA A 132 7.10 6.62 -7.78
CA ALA A 132 6.45 5.41 -7.32
C ALA A 132 5.29 4.98 -8.22
N THR A 133 4.44 5.94 -8.59
CA THR A 133 3.33 5.73 -9.54
C THR A 133 3.82 5.30 -10.92
N ARG A 134 4.93 5.87 -11.41
CA ARG A 134 5.53 5.51 -12.70
C ARG A 134 6.18 4.12 -12.67
N LEU A 135 6.83 3.75 -11.56
CA LEU A 135 7.41 2.42 -11.37
C LEU A 135 6.33 1.34 -11.52
N GLU A 136 5.17 1.54 -10.86
CA GLU A 136 4.00 0.65 -10.98
C GLU A 136 3.57 0.47 -12.44
N LYS A 137 3.36 1.58 -13.16
CA LYS A 137 2.96 1.57 -14.57
C LYS A 137 4.02 0.94 -15.47
N SER A 138 5.31 1.12 -15.15
CA SER A 138 6.42 0.59 -15.95
C SER A 138 6.59 -0.91 -15.78
N ASP A 139 6.49 -1.41 -14.55
CA ASP A 139 6.56 -2.84 -14.28
C ASP A 139 5.29 -3.52 -14.78
N TYR A 140 4.12 -2.87 -14.71
CA TYR A 140 2.92 -3.32 -15.43
C TYR A 140 3.13 -3.38 -16.96
N LYS A 141 3.77 -2.38 -17.57
CA LYS A 141 4.12 -2.41 -19.01
C LYS A 141 5.12 -3.50 -19.36
N LYS A 142 5.99 -3.92 -18.44
CA LYS A 142 6.91 -5.06 -18.62
C LYS A 142 6.19 -6.40 -18.46
N VAL A 143 5.30 -6.52 -17.48
CA VAL A 143 4.42 -7.70 -17.27
C VAL A 143 3.50 -7.90 -18.48
N LYS A 144 2.84 -6.84 -18.98
CA LYS A 144 2.92 -6.44 -20.40
C LYS A 144 3.21 -7.48 -21.47
N ILE A 145 4.50 -7.79 -21.52
CA ILE A 145 5.25 -8.35 -22.63
C ILE A 145 5.61 -9.82 -22.34
N GLY A 146 5.41 -10.31 -21.12
CA GLY A 146 5.73 -11.69 -20.73
C GLY A 146 4.64 -12.30 -19.85
N MET A 147 3.83 -13.18 -20.42
CA MET A 147 2.93 -14.16 -19.79
C MET A 147 2.04 -13.68 -18.60
N GLN A 148 0.73 -13.58 -18.89
CA GLN A 148 -0.43 -13.39 -18.00
C GLN A 148 -0.59 -11.99 -17.37
N THR A 149 -1.49 -11.20 -17.96
CA THR A 149 -1.45 -9.73 -17.93
C THR A 149 -2.81 -9.10 -17.58
N TRP A 150 -3.29 -9.26 -16.36
CA TRP A 150 -4.47 -8.51 -15.89
C TRP A 150 -4.15 -7.67 -14.65
N PHE A 151 -4.82 -6.52 -14.53
CA PHE A 151 -4.73 -5.68 -13.34
C PHE A 151 -5.73 -6.16 -12.29
N PHE A 152 -7.00 -6.22 -12.66
CA PHE A 152 -8.04 -6.98 -11.96
C PHE A 152 -8.63 -7.99 -12.92
N LYS A 153 -9.01 -9.16 -12.40
CA LYS A 153 -9.72 -10.19 -13.15
C LYS A 153 -10.79 -10.79 -12.30
N SER A 154 -11.91 -11.09 -12.94
CA SER A 154 -13.05 -11.70 -12.32
C SER A 154 -12.82 -13.19 -12.06
N PHE A 155 -13.05 -13.59 -10.82
CA PHE A 155 -13.05 -14.95 -10.36
C PHE A 155 -14.41 -15.27 -9.75
N ARG A 156 -14.87 -16.51 -9.97
CA ARG A 156 -16.09 -17.04 -9.36
C ARG A 156 -15.74 -17.82 -8.10
N VAL A 157 -16.52 -17.62 -7.04
CA VAL A 157 -16.48 -18.44 -5.83
C VAL A 157 -17.09 -19.80 -6.12
N VAL A 158 -16.29 -20.86 -6.00
CA VAL A 158 -16.75 -22.25 -6.25
C VAL A 158 -16.96 -23.04 -4.98
N LYS A 159 -16.39 -22.58 -3.86
CA LYS A 159 -16.57 -23.19 -2.55
C LYS A 159 -16.22 -22.21 -1.45
N LYS A 160 -16.99 -22.22 -0.36
CA LYS A 160 -16.66 -21.48 0.88
C LYS A 160 -16.65 -22.43 2.06
N VAL A 161 -15.58 -22.42 2.85
CA VAL A 161 -15.41 -23.31 4.01
C VAL A 161 -15.13 -22.49 5.24
N GLN A 162 -15.98 -22.64 6.26
CA GLN A 162 -15.70 -22.13 7.59
C GLN A 162 -14.67 -23.05 8.27
N GLU A 163 -13.47 -22.55 8.52
CA GLU A 163 -12.43 -23.31 9.25
C GLU A 163 -12.49 -23.07 10.76
N SER A 164 -12.81 -21.84 11.17
CA SER A 164 -13.02 -21.45 12.56
C SER A 164 -13.91 -20.20 12.65
N ASP A 165 -14.30 -19.78 13.85
CA ASP A 165 -15.10 -18.56 14.06
C ASP A 165 -14.44 -17.27 13.51
N LEU A 166 -13.12 -17.33 13.26
CA LEU A 166 -12.32 -16.21 12.76
C LEU A 166 -11.74 -16.46 11.37
N VAL A 167 -11.90 -17.65 10.78
CA VAL A 167 -11.22 -18.00 9.51
C VAL A 167 -12.18 -18.66 8.53
N VAL A 168 -12.19 -18.13 7.30
CA VAL A 168 -12.91 -18.70 6.15
C VAL A 168 -11.95 -18.91 4.99
N LEU A 169 -12.07 -20.06 4.33
CA LEU A 169 -11.38 -20.37 3.08
C LEU A 169 -12.34 -20.19 1.91
N ILE A 170 -11.94 -19.37 0.95
CA ILE A 170 -12.74 -19.07 -0.25
C ILE A 170 -11.99 -19.61 -1.46
N TYR A 171 -12.59 -20.61 -2.10
CA TYR A 171 -12.08 -21.23 -3.30
C TYR A 171 -12.61 -20.47 -4.50
N ILE A 172 -11.69 -19.99 -5.34
CA ILE A 172 -12.02 -19.14 -6.47
C ILE A 172 -11.41 -19.67 -7.76
N VAL A 173 -12.16 -19.61 -8.86
CA VAL A 173 -11.67 -19.98 -10.20
C VAL A 173 -11.83 -18.81 -11.17
N PRO A 174 -10.89 -18.59 -12.11
CA PRO A 174 -11.00 -17.51 -13.07
C PRO A 174 -12.17 -17.79 -14.02
N ILE A 175 -12.98 -16.76 -14.29
CA ILE A 175 -14.17 -16.92 -15.17
C ILE A 175 -13.77 -17.32 -16.60
N ASP A 176 -12.62 -16.84 -17.09
CA ASP A 176 -12.10 -17.17 -18.42
C ASP A 176 -11.29 -18.48 -18.47
N GLY A 177 -11.19 -19.21 -17.34
CA GLY A 177 -10.45 -20.45 -17.21
C GLY A 177 -8.92 -20.33 -17.21
N LYS A 178 -8.35 -19.12 -17.30
CA LYS A 178 -6.89 -18.89 -17.35
C LYS A 178 -6.36 -18.49 -15.97
N ILE A 179 -5.49 -19.31 -15.39
CA ILE A 179 -4.92 -19.08 -14.06
C ILE A 179 -3.43 -18.74 -14.15
N ALA A 180 -2.99 -17.75 -13.36
CA ALA A 180 -1.57 -17.46 -13.20
C ALA A 180 -0.97 -18.41 -12.15
N PRO A 181 0.13 -19.12 -12.43
CA PRO A 181 0.72 -20.02 -11.45
C PRO A 181 1.22 -19.24 -10.24
N ILE A 182 1.10 -19.84 -9.05
CA ILE A 182 1.67 -19.30 -7.83
C ILE A 182 2.88 -20.14 -7.46
N HIS A 183 3.99 -19.48 -7.13
CA HIS A 183 5.17 -20.17 -6.60
C HIS A 183 5.33 -19.86 -5.12
N GLY A 184 5.41 -20.90 -4.28
CA GLY A 184 5.60 -20.77 -2.83
C GLY A 184 4.34 -20.41 -2.07
N THR A 185 4.45 -20.25 -0.74
CA THR A 185 3.31 -20.18 0.18
C THR A 185 2.90 -18.76 0.57
N ASP A 186 3.74 -17.75 0.33
CA ASP A 186 3.55 -16.38 0.84
C ASP A 186 3.13 -15.40 -0.26
N ASN A 187 2.01 -15.72 -0.91
CA ASN A 187 1.44 -14.91 -1.97
C ASN A 187 0.18 -14.19 -1.50
N PHE A 188 -0.04 -12.99 -2.04
CA PHE A 188 -1.18 -12.15 -1.74
C PHE A 188 -1.84 -11.65 -3.01
N VAL A 189 -3.16 -11.45 -2.95
CA VAL A 189 -3.95 -10.79 -3.99
C VAL A 189 -4.76 -9.67 -3.37
N SER A 190 -4.86 -8.53 -4.06
CA SER A 190 -5.82 -7.50 -3.66
C SER A 190 -7.18 -7.82 -4.24
N VAL A 191 -8.20 -7.82 -3.40
CA VAL A 191 -9.61 -8.07 -3.77
C VAL A 191 -10.33 -6.74 -3.89
N ARG A 192 -11.21 -6.65 -4.89
CA ARG A 192 -12.21 -5.59 -5.04
C ARG A 192 -13.57 -6.19 -5.36
N LEU A 193 -14.63 -5.59 -4.81
CA LEU A 193 -16.02 -5.95 -5.11
C LEU A 193 -16.61 -4.94 -6.08
N THR A 194 -17.25 -5.42 -7.15
CA THR A 194 -17.89 -4.57 -8.17
C THR A 194 -19.32 -4.16 -7.79
N MET A 195 -19.93 -4.82 -6.79
CA MET A 195 -21.34 -4.70 -6.44
C MET A 195 -21.66 -3.57 -5.43
N LEU A 196 -20.65 -3.01 -4.78
CA LEU A 196 -20.81 -1.82 -3.93
C LEU A 196 -20.57 -0.60 -4.81
N ASN A 197 -21.63 0.05 -5.28
CA ASN A 197 -21.61 1.37 -5.94
C ASN A 197 -21.10 2.51 -5.02
N GLU A 198 -20.43 2.17 -3.92
CA GLU A 198 -19.88 3.07 -2.92
C GLU A 198 -18.35 3.14 -3.11
N ALA A 199 -17.91 4.17 -3.83
CA ALA A 199 -16.56 4.73 -3.87
C ALA A 199 -15.37 3.78 -4.21
N PRO A 200 -14.22 4.33 -4.67
CA PRO A 200 -13.03 3.54 -5.04
C PRO A 200 -12.28 2.84 -3.89
N SER A 201 -12.87 2.68 -2.70
CA SER A 201 -12.13 2.55 -1.43
C SER A 201 -12.08 1.17 -0.78
N LEU A 202 -12.77 0.14 -1.29
CA LEU A 202 -12.74 -1.22 -0.70
C LEU A 202 -11.79 -2.17 -1.45
N GLN A 203 -10.49 -1.87 -1.42
CA GLN A 203 -9.45 -2.79 -1.88
C GLN A 203 -8.59 -3.24 -0.69
N LYS A 204 -8.51 -4.55 -0.45
CA LYS A 204 -7.66 -5.13 0.60
C LYS A 204 -6.92 -6.36 0.10
N SER A 205 -5.69 -6.55 0.58
CA SER A 205 -4.84 -7.69 0.21
C SER A 205 -5.06 -8.87 1.15
N TYR A 206 -5.31 -10.05 0.58
CA TYR A 206 -5.52 -11.30 1.30
C TYR A 206 -4.50 -12.34 0.87
N ARG A 207 -4.13 -13.22 1.81
CA ARG A 207 -3.23 -14.33 1.54
C ARG A 207 -3.92 -15.33 0.61
N VAL A 208 -3.18 -15.82 -0.37
CA VAL A 208 -3.65 -16.77 -1.35
C VAL A 208 -2.67 -17.94 -1.49
N ILE A 209 -3.22 -19.14 -1.65
CA ILE A 209 -2.45 -20.34 -1.97
C ILE A 209 -3.05 -20.99 -3.22
N GLU A 210 -2.18 -21.62 -4.00
CA GLU A 210 -2.63 -22.52 -5.06
C GLU A 210 -2.91 -23.89 -4.45
N LYS A 211 -4.07 -24.48 -4.78
CA LYS A 211 -4.39 -25.84 -4.36
C LYS A 211 -4.24 -26.78 -5.53
N THR A 212 -3.31 -27.71 -5.41
CA THR A 212 -3.04 -28.77 -6.38
C THR A 212 -4.34 -29.50 -6.74
N GLY A 213 -4.69 -29.53 -8.02
CA GLY A 213 -5.89 -30.19 -8.54
C GLY A 213 -7.09 -29.27 -8.78
N HIS A 214 -7.10 -28.04 -8.25
CA HIS A 214 -8.10 -27.03 -8.60
C HIS A 214 -7.48 -26.04 -9.58
N LYS A 215 -8.18 -25.74 -10.70
CA LYS A 215 -7.82 -24.66 -11.65
C LYS A 215 -8.11 -23.28 -11.04
N GLY A 216 -7.71 -23.05 -9.80
CA GLY A 216 -8.14 -21.93 -8.97
C GLY A 216 -7.19 -21.65 -7.82
N TYR A 217 -7.57 -20.66 -7.00
CA TYR A 217 -6.87 -20.32 -5.78
C TYR A 217 -7.74 -20.57 -4.54
N VAL A 218 -7.09 -20.66 -3.40
CA VAL A 218 -7.73 -20.61 -2.08
C VAL A 218 -7.27 -19.33 -1.39
N MET A 219 -8.23 -18.43 -1.17
CA MET A 219 -8.03 -17.20 -0.43
C MET A 219 -8.36 -17.44 1.04
N ILE A 220 -7.47 -16.98 1.93
CA ILE A 220 -7.59 -17.15 3.37
C ILE A 220 -8.05 -15.82 3.97
N ILE A 221 -9.27 -15.81 4.52
CA ILE A 221 -9.86 -14.64 5.15
C ILE A 221 -9.78 -14.81 6.67
N ASN A 222 -9.01 -13.94 7.30
CA ASN A 222 -8.90 -13.89 8.77
C ASN A 222 -9.65 -12.65 9.26
N ARG A 223 -10.66 -12.89 10.08
CA ARG A 223 -11.38 -11.89 10.87
C ARG A 223 -10.61 -11.65 12.18
N SER A 224 -10.38 -10.39 12.57
CA SER A 224 -9.82 -10.08 13.89
C SER A 224 -10.86 -10.35 14.99
N ALA A 225 -10.40 -10.81 16.15
CA ALA A 225 -11.26 -10.97 17.34
C ALA A 225 -11.74 -9.62 17.90
N ASN A 226 -10.94 -8.56 17.72
CA ASN A 226 -11.36 -7.18 17.98
C ASN A 226 -12.16 -6.68 16.77
N ILE A 227 -13.48 -6.65 16.93
CA ILE A 227 -14.43 -6.08 15.98
C ILE A 227 -14.20 -4.57 15.95
N HIS A 228 -13.36 -4.07 15.03
CA HIS A 228 -13.40 -2.67 14.64
C HIS A 228 -14.44 -2.52 13.52
N LYS A 229 -15.36 -1.57 13.71
CA LYS A 229 -16.63 -1.41 12.98
C LYS A 229 -16.54 -1.16 11.46
N ASN A 230 -15.35 -1.08 10.86
CA ASN A 230 -15.16 -0.52 9.52
C ASN A 230 -14.45 -1.43 8.49
N ASP A 231 -14.12 -2.69 8.78
CA ASP A 231 -13.61 -3.60 7.74
C ASP A 231 -14.74 -4.20 6.88
N HIS A 232 -15.42 -3.34 6.15
CA HIS A 232 -16.60 -3.69 5.34
C HIS A 232 -16.29 -4.76 4.29
N LEU A 233 -15.07 -4.79 3.75
CA LEU A 233 -14.68 -5.79 2.76
C LEU A 233 -14.49 -7.17 3.39
N THR A 234 -13.73 -7.28 4.49
CA THR A 234 -13.56 -8.57 5.17
C THR A 234 -14.90 -9.08 5.68
N GLU A 235 -15.73 -8.22 6.27
CA GLU A 235 -17.07 -8.58 6.75
C GLU A 235 -17.99 -9.05 5.61
N TYR A 236 -17.93 -8.41 4.44
CA TYR A 236 -18.66 -8.87 3.26
C TYR A 236 -18.17 -10.25 2.81
N LEU A 237 -16.86 -10.43 2.66
CA LEU A 237 -16.28 -11.71 2.23
C LEU A 237 -16.62 -12.84 3.23
N PHE A 238 -16.65 -12.52 4.52
CA PHE A 238 -16.95 -13.46 5.58
C PHE A 238 -18.44 -13.81 5.68
N ASN A 239 -19.34 -12.82 5.65
CA ASN A 239 -20.76 -13.05 5.95
C ASN A 239 -21.66 -13.12 4.72
N GLN A 240 -21.37 -12.34 3.67
CA GLN A 240 -22.31 -12.11 2.56
C GLN A 240 -21.91 -12.84 1.27
N LEU A 241 -20.61 -12.92 1.00
CA LEU A 241 -20.10 -13.59 -0.19
C LEU A 241 -20.47 -15.08 -0.17
N SER A 242 -21.13 -15.53 -1.22
CA SER A 242 -21.67 -16.88 -1.35
C SER A 242 -21.08 -17.62 -2.54
N GLU A 243 -21.27 -18.95 -2.59
CA GLU A 243 -20.90 -19.74 -3.76
C GLU A 243 -21.70 -19.30 -4.99
N GLY A 244 -21.01 -19.17 -6.13
CA GLY A 244 -21.57 -18.60 -7.36
C GLY A 244 -21.28 -17.11 -7.55
N ASP A 245 -20.97 -16.37 -6.48
CA ASP A 245 -20.62 -14.95 -6.57
C ASP A 245 -19.33 -14.72 -7.33
N THR A 246 -19.16 -13.48 -7.78
CA THR A 246 -17.98 -13.01 -8.50
C THR A 246 -17.28 -11.92 -7.71
N LEU A 247 -15.95 -11.99 -7.69
CA LEU A 247 -15.07 -10.96 -7.15
C LEU A 247 -13.92 -10.70 -8.12
N GLU A 248 -13.27 -9.56 -7.97
CA GLU A 248 -12.10 -9.23 -8.77
C GLU A 248 -10.83 -9.31 -7.93
N ILE A 249 -9.79 -9.95 -8.48
CA ILE A 249 -8.48 -10.00 -7.84
C ILE A 249 -7.36 -9.51 -8.75
N THR A 250 -6.30 -9.00 -8.14
CA THR A 250 -5.03 -8.78 -8.81
C THR A 250 -4.30 -10.08 -9.11
N LEU A 251 -3.21 -10.00 -9.87
CA LEU A 251 -2.24 -11.09 -9.94
C LEU A 251 -1.69 -11.41 -8.53
N PRO A 252 -1.45 -12.70 -8.21
CA PRO A 252 -0.74 -13.08 -7.00
C PRO A 252 0.66 -12.47 -6.98
N LYS A 253 1.02 -11.83 -5.86
CA LYS A 253 2.36 -11.26 -5.62
C LYS A 253 2.97 -11.90 -4.39
N ARG A 254 4.26 -12.24 -4.44
CA ARG A 254 5.02 -12.66 -3.25
C ARG A 254 5.23 -11.48 -2.33
N ASN A 255 5.09 -11.71 -1.02
CA ASN A 255 5.62 -10.77 -0.05
C ASN A 255 7.14 -10.86 -0.11
N SER A 256 7.78 -9.80 -0.62
CA SER A 256 9.24 -9.69 -0.56
C SER A 256 9.54 -9.08 0.79
N CYS A 257 10.01 -9.89 1.75
CA CYS A 257 10.72 -9.36 2.89
C CYS A 257 11.95 -8.57 2.42
#